data_AF-A0A7S1MG52-F1
#
_entry.id   AF-A0A7S1MG52-F1
#
_cell.length_a   1.000
_cell.length_b   1.000
_cell.length_c   1.000
_cell.angle_alpha   90.00
_cell.angle_beta   90.00
_cell.angle_gamma   90.00
#
_symmetry.space_group_name_H-M   'P 1'
#
loop_
_entity.id
_entity.type
_entity.pdbx_description
1 polymer ?
#
loop_
_entity_poly.entity_id
_entity_poly.type
_entity_poly.pdbx_seq_one_letter_code
_entity_poly.pdbx_strand_id
1 'polypeptide(L)'
;WEHLMDSMASHQKQIDASVAKMRQSVDSLIAKFLKDVNRFTDHWNKNKPKDLAAITKSKKDLDKALSYVKDQGLEIEELAATGKELLDKCSYFKVRAPDFGQLESTKSDVGPH
;
A
#
# COMPACT_ATOMS: atom_id res chain seq x y z
N TRP A 1 2.68 -44.56 21.64
CA TRP A 1 3.65 -43.94 20.72
C TRP A 1 3.08 -43.75 19.31
N GLU A 2 2.56 -44.78 18.64
CA GLU A 2 1.95 -44.64 17.30
C GLU A 2 0.79 -43.63 17.24
N HIS A 3 -0.16 -43.71 18.17
CA HIS A 3 -1.27 -42.75 18.25
C HIS A 3 -0.80 -41.29 18.44
N LEU A 4 0.28 -41.08 19.19
CA LEU A 4 0.87 -39.76 19.38
C LEU A 4 1.51 -39.26 18.08
N MET A 5 2.23 -40.12 17.35
CA MET A 5 2.82 -39.76 16.07
C MET A 5 1.76 -39.46 15.01
N ASP A 6 0.68 -40.23 14.96
CA ASP A 6 -0.46 -39.98 14.06
C ASP A 6 -1.16 -38.65 14.38
N SER A 7 -1.39 -38.37 15.67
CA SER A 7 -1.95 -37.09 16.12
C SER A 7 -1.04 -35.90 15.78
N MET A 8 0.27 -36.02 16.00
CA MET A 8 1.25 -34.99 15.61
C MET A 8 1.26 -34.76 14.09
N ALA A 9 1.20 -35.82 13.29
CA ALA A 9 1.15 -35.71 11.83
C ALA A 9 -0.15 -35.03 11.36
N SER A 10 -1.28 -35.33 12.00
CA SER A 10 -2.56 -34.67 11.73
C SER A 10 -2.51 -33.17 12.06
N HIS A 11 -2.00 -32.81 13.24
CA HIS A 11 -1.83 -31.41 13.64
C HIS A 11 -0.87 -30.65 12.73
N GLN A 12 0.23 -31.27 12.32
CA GLN A 12 1.17 -30.66 11.37
C GLN A 12 0.46 -30.31 10.04
N LYS A 13 -0.35 -31.23 9.51
CA LYS A 13 -1.14 -30.97 8.29
C LYS A 13 -2.12 -29.81 8.47
N GLN A 14 -2.75 -29.70 9.64
CA GLN A 14 -3.66 -28.58 9.94
C GLN A 14 -2.93 -27.24 10.02
N ILE A 15 -1.73 -27.23 10.62
CA ILE A 15 -0.86 -26.04 10.67
C ILE A 15 -0.47 -25.64 9.24
N ASP A 16 -0.03 -26.58 8.41
CA ASP A 16 0.38 -26.32 7.03
C ASP A 16 -0.78 -25.73 6.21
N ALA A 17 -1.98 -26.30 6.35
CA ALA A 17 -3.19 -25.79 5.70
C ALA A 17 -3.57 -24.37 6.18
N SER A 18 -3.40 -24.08 7.47
CA SER A 18 -3.63 -22.75 8.03
C SER A 18 -2.63 -21.73 7.47
N VAL A 19 -1.34 -22.09 7.43
CA VAL A 19 -0.28 -21.26 6.84
C VAL A 19 -0.54 -20.97 5.36
N ALA A 20 -0.99 -21.97 4.60
CA ALA A 20 -1.35 -21.79 3.20
C ALA A 20 -2.49 -20.77 3.02
N LYS A 21 -3.54 -20.83 3.85
CA LYS A 21 -4.64 -19.84 3.84
C LYS A 21 -4.14 -18.44 4.20
N MET A 22 -3.25 -18.32 5.19
CA MET A 22 -2.68 -17.02 5.55
C MET A 22 -1.85 -16.42 4.41
N ARG A 23 -1.08 -17.22 3.68
CA ARG A 23 -0.34 -16.77 2.48
C ARG A 23 -1.28 -16.22 1.40
N GLN A 24 -2.36 -16.95 1.08
CA GLN A 24 -3.37 -16.51 0.11
C GLN A 24 -4.06 -15.20 0.55
N SER A 25 -4.27 -15.03 1.85
CA SER A 25 -4.80 -13.78 2.40
C SER A 25 -3.82 -12.62 2.18
N VAL A 26 -2.52 -12.84 2.39
CA VAL A 26 -1.48 -11.83 2.09
C VAL A 26 -1.46 -11.47 0.61
N ASP A 27 -1.56 -12.44 -0.30
CA ASP A 27 -1.66 -12.17 -1.75
C ASP A 27 -2.88 -11.29 -2.09
N SER A 28 -4.01 -11.53 -1.42
CA SER A 28 -5.23 -10.72 -1.61
C SER A 28 -5.06 -9.30 -1.08
N LEU A 29 -4.36 -9.12 0.05
CA LEU A 29 -4.02 -7.81 0.59
C LEU A 29 -3.07 -7.05 -0.33
N ILE A 30 -2.08 -7.73 -0.92
CA ILE A 30 -1.18 -7.17 -1.93
C ILE A 30 -1.97 -6.67 -3.15
N ALA A 31 -2.84 -7.51 -3.71
CA ALA A 31 -3.63 -7.14 -4.88
C ALA A 31 -4.51 -5.91 -4.61
N LYS A 32 -5.14 -5.86 -3.42
CA LYS A 32 -5.94 -4.70 -3.00
C LYS A 32 -5.06 -3.45 -2.84
N PHE A 33 -3.93 -3.56 -2.15
CA PHE A 33 -3.03 -2.45 -1.92
C PHE A 33 -2.53 -1.83 -3.23
N LEU A 34 -2.10 -2.67 -4.18
CA LEU A 34 -1.66 -2.18 -5.50
C LEU A 34 -2.78 -1.48 -6.28
N LYS A 35 -4.03 -1.92 -6.11
CA LYS A 35 -5.19 -1.23 -6.69
C LYS A 35 -5.41 0.14 -6.05
N ASP A 36 -5.25 0.24 -4.73
CA ASP A 36 -5.39 1.50 -4.00
C ASP A 36 -4.27 2.49 -4.39
N VAL A 37 -3.02 2.03 -4.53
CA VAL A 37 -1.90 2.83 -5.06
C VAL A 37 -2.18 3.34 -6.47
N ASN A 38 -2.68 2.49 -7.36
CA ASN A 38 -3.05 2.89 -8.72
C ASN A 38 -4.15 3.95 -8.71
N ARG A 39 -5.20 3.74 -7.91
CA ARG A 39 -6.31 4.68 -7.77
C ARG A 39 -5.83 6.05 -7.26
N PHE A 40 -4.98 6.06 -6.25
CA PHE A 40 -4.38 7.29 -5.73
C PHE A 40 -3.57 7.99 -6.82
N THR A 41 -2.69 7.25 -7.50
CA THR A 41 -1.83 7.79 -8.56
C THR A 41 -2.63 8.39 -9.70
N ASP A 42 -3.70 7.72 -10.14
CA ASP A 42 -4.61 8.22 -11.18
C ASP A 42 -5.34 9.48 -10.73
N HIS A 43 -5.78 9.53 -9.47
CA HIS A 43 -6.44 10.69 -8.91
C HIS A 43 -5.47 11.89 -8.85
N TRP A 44 -4.27 11.68 -8.33
CA TRP A 44 -3.22 12.69 -8.25
C TRP A 44 -2.84 13.23 -9.63
N ASN A 45 -2.57 12.36 -10.61
CA ASN A 45 -2.19 12.79 -11.96
C ASN A 45 -3.25 13.64 -12.66
N LYS A 46 -4.54 13.40 -12.35
CA LYS A 46 -5.66 14.17 -12.91
C LYS A 46 -5.83 15.52 -12.24
N ASN A 47 -5.60 15.61 -10.93
CA ASN A 47 -5.96 16.77 -10.11
C ASN A 47 -4.78 17.60 -9.62
N LYS A 48 -3.53 17.13 -9.84
CA LYS A 48 -2.35 17.86 -9.39
C LYS A 48 -2.31 19.26 -10.01
N PRO A 49 -1.93 20.30 -9.24
CA PRO A 49 -1.86 21.65 -9.76
C PRO A 49 -0.76 21.74 -10.84
N LYS A 50 -1.15 21.88 -12.12
CA LYS A 50 -0.21 21.86 -13.26
C LYS A 50 0.39 23.22 -13.58
N ASP A 51 -0.33 24.29 -13.26
CA ASP A 51 0.07 25.65 -13.61
C ASP A 51 -0.13 26.57 -12.40
N LEU A 52 0.96 26.78 -11.65
CA LEU A 52 0.97 27.69 -10.52
C LEU A 52 0.65 29.13 -10.94
N ALA A 53 1.00 29.54 -12.18
CA ALA A 53 0.69 30.86 -12.71
C ALA A 53 -0.82 31.03 -12.97
N ALA A 54 -1.51 29.97 -13.41
CA ALA A 54 -2.96 29.96 -13.54
C ALA A 54 -3.70 30.03 -12.19
N ILE A 55 -3.10 29.46 -11.13
CA ILE A 55 -3.67 29.39 -9.77
C ILE A 55 -3.43 30.69 -8.98
N THR A 56 -2.34 31.41 -9.26
CA THR A 56 -2.01 32.71 -8.62
C THR A 56 -2.97 33.86 -8.93
N LYS A 57 -4.02 33.64 -9.73
CA LYS A 57 -5.05 34.66 -10.03
C LYS A 57 -5.83 35.12 -8.78
N SER A 58 -5.82 34.33 -7.71
CA SER A 58 -6.40 34.69 -6.41
C SER A 58 -5.69 33.95 -5.27
N LYS A 59 -5.40 34.66 -4.17
CA LYS A 59 -4.86 34.06 -2.93
C LYS A 59 -5.69 32.87 -2.45
N LYS A 60 -7.02 32.95 -2.59
CA LYS A 60 -7.95 31.88 -2.18
C LYS A 60 -7.77 30.58 -2.97
N ASP A 61 -7.44 30.67 -4.26
CA ASP A 61 -7.25 29.50 -5.11
C ASP A 61 -5.88 28.86 -4.86
N LEU A 62 -4.87 29.68 -4.54
CA LEU A 62 -3.58 29.22 -4.07
C LEU A 62 -3.67 28.50 -2.72
N ASP A 63 -4.40 29.06 -1.74
CA ASP A 63 -4.62 28.42 -0.44
C ASP A 63 -5.31 27.06 -0.58
N LYS A 64 -6.31 26.95 -1.47
CA LYS A 64 -6.98 25.68 -1.77
C LYS A 64 -6.03 24.65 -2.40
N ALA A 65 -5.21 25.08 -3.36
CA ALA A 65 -4.25 24.19 -4.00
C ALA A 65 -3.20 23.69 -3.00
N LEU A 66 -2.70 24.56 -2.13
CA LEU A 66 -1.77 24.17 -1.06
C LEU A 66 -2.42 23.19 -0.07
N SER A 67 -3.66 23.44 0.34
CA SER A 67 -4.40 22.51 1.22
C SER A 67 -4.55 21.15 0.54
N TYR A 68 -4.96 21.12 -0.73
CA TYR A 68 -5.12 19.87 -1.49
C TYR A 68 -3.81 19.09 -1.57
N VAL A 69 -2.70 19.73 -1.95
CA VAL A 69 -1.38 19.07 -2.03
C VAL A 69 -0.96 18.53 -0.66
N LYS A 70 -1.20 19.28 0.42
CA LYS A 70 -0.93 18.82 1.79
C LYS A 70 -1.76 17.59 2.14
N ASP A 71 -3.05 17.60 1.85
CA ASP A 71 -3.95 16.48 2.14
C ASP A 71 -3.54 15.23 1.35
N GLN A 72 -3.17 15.38 0.08
CA GLN A 72 -2.63 14.29 -0.74
C GLN A 72 -1.28 13.77 -0.22
N GLY A 73 -0.45 14.67 0.33
CA GLY A 73 0.80 14.30 1.01
C GLY A 73 0.57 13.39 2.22
N LEU A 74 -0.44 13.71 3.05
CA LEU A 74 -0.81 12.86 4.18
C LEU A 74 -1.36 11.50 3.73
N GLU A 75 -2.24 11.48 2.73
CA GLU A 75 -2.84 10.25 2.21
C GLU A 75 -1.78 9.30 1.62
N ILE A 76 -0.78 9.82 0.89
CA ILE A 76 0.29 8.97 0.35
C ILE A 76 1.27 8.47 1.43
N GLU A 77 1.46 9.23 2.51
CA GLU A 77 2.23 8.77 3.67
C GLU A 77 1.53 7.63 4.41
N GLU A 78 0.21 7.69 4.57
CA GLU A 78 -0.60 6.61 5.14
C GLU A 78 -0.57 5.34 4.27
N LEU A 79 -0.64 5.50 2.94
CA LEU A 79 -0.45 4.40 2.00
C LEU A 79 0.96 3.80 2.11
N ALA A 80 2.00 4.62 2.26
CA ALA A 80 3.36 4.15 2.45
C ALA A 80 3.55 3.38 3.77
N ALA A 81 2.92 3.85 4.87
CA ALA A 81 2.92 3.13 6.13
C ALA A 81 2.26 1.75 6.01
N THR A 82 1.08 1.70 5.36
CA THR A 82 0.38 0.44 5.06
C THR A 82 1.24 -0.49 4.19
N GLY A 83 1.93 0.06 3.19
CA GLY A 83 2.86 -0.69 2.34
C GLY A 83 3.99 -1.33 3.15
N LYS A 84 4.56 -0.61 4.12
CA LYS A 84 5.61 -1.14 5.01
C LYS A 84 5.10 -2.32 5.85
N GLU A 85 3.92 -2.19 6.48
CA GLU A 85 3.30 -3.28 7.23
C GLU A 85 3.02 -4.52 6.36
N LEU A 86 2.70 -4.28 5.08
CA LEU A 86 2.48 -5.36 4.12
C LEU A 86 3.79 -6.08 3.74
N LEU A 87 4.91 -5.37 3.62
CA LEU A 87 6.23 -5.98 3.41
C LEU A 87 6.65 -6.83 4.61
N ASP A 88 6.37 -6.37 5.83
CA ASP A 88 6.63 -7.14 7.06
C ASP A 88 5.82 -8.45 7.05
N LYS A 89 4.55 -8.40 6.65
CA LYS A 89 3.70 -9.60 6.47
C LYS A 89 4.25 -10.52 5.38
N CYS A 90 4.72 -9.98 4.25
CA CYS A 90 5.35 -10.78 3.19
C CYS A 90 6.58 -11.53 3.71
N SER A 91 7.44 -10.84 4.47
CA SER A 91 8.64 -11.43 5.08
C SER A 91 8.32 -12.52 6.10
N TYR A 92 7.29 -12.31 6.92
CA TYR A 92 6.82 -13.27 7.91
C TYR A 92 6.28 -14.54 7.26
N PHE A 93 5.41 -14.40 6.25
CA PHE A 93 4.76 -15.53 5.59
C PHE A 93 5.60 -16.15 4.45
N LYS A 94 6.77 -15.57 4.12
CA LYS A 94 7.63 -15.96 3.00
C LYS A 94 6.90 -15.88 1.66
N VAL A 95 6.08 -14.84 1.50
CA VAL A 95 5.40 -14.48 0.25
C VAL A 95 6.28 -13.49 -0.51
N ARG A 96 6.22 -13.52 -1.84
CA ARG A 96 6.97 -12.59 -2.68
C ARG A 96 6.50 -11.16 -2.41
N ALA A 97 7.45 -10.27 -2.12
CA ALA A 97 7.15 -8.86 -1.95
C ALA A 97 6.66 -8.24 -3.28
N PRO A 98 5.61 -7.41 -3.25
CA PRO A 98 5.19 -6.62 -4.41
C PRO A 98 6.21 -5.55 -4.79
N ASP A 99 6.14 -5.10 -6.03
CA ASP A 99 6.86 -3.92 -6.49
C ASP A 99 6.08 -2.65 -6.11
N PHE A 100 6.75 -1.74 -5.41
CA PHE A 100 6.20 -0.45 -4.96
C PHE A 100 6.76 0.75 -5.74
N GLY A 101 7.41 0.53 -6.88
CA GLY A 101 7.99 1.62 -7.69
C GLY A 101 7.00 2.74 -8.02
N GLN A 102 5.73 2.41 -8.30
CA GLN A 102 4.69 3.41 -8.53
C GLN A 102 4.38 4.25 -7.29
N LEU A 103 4.31 3.62 -6.10
CA LEU A 103 4.08 4.32 -4.85
C LEU A 103 5.22 5.30 -4.54
N GLU A 104 6.46 4.85 -4.69
CA GLU A 104 7.64 5.70 -4.46
C GLU A 104 7.71 6.85 -5.47
N SER A 105 7.41 6.58 -6.75
CA SER A 105 7.36 7.61 -7.79
C SER A 105 6.29 8.66 -7.49
N THR A 106 5.07 8.24 -7.15
CA THR A 106 3.98 9.17 -6.83
C THR A 106 4.28 9.94 -5.55
N LYS A 107 4.88 9.30 -4.55
CA LYS A 107 5.28 9.95 -3.29
C LYS A 107 6.32 11.03 -3.53
N SER A 108 7.28 10.77 -4.41
CA SER A 108 8.27 11.77 -4.80
C SER A 108 7.68 12.94 -5.58
N ASP A 109 6.60 12.74 -6.36
CA ASP A 109 5.91 13.80 -7.13
C ASP A 109 4.96 14.63 -6.24
N VAL A 110 4.41 14.05 -5.18
CA VAL A 110 3.57 14.73 -4.18
C VAL A 110 4.42 15.47 -3.13
N GLY A 111 5.57 14.90 -2.75
CA GLY A 111 6.43 15.43 -1.70
C GLY A 111 7.05 16.79 -2.04
N PRO A 112 7.51 17.55 -1.02
CA PRO A 112 8.15 18.84 -1.25
C PRO A 112 9.43 18.66 -2.07
N HIS A 113 9.51 19.32 -3.23
CA HIS A 113 10.73 19.56 -3.98
C HIS A 113 11.49 20.78 -3.44
#